data_AF-A0A849T944-F1
#
_entry.id   AF-A0A849T944-F1
#
_cell.length_a   1.000
_cell.length_b   1.000
_cell.length_c   1.000
_cell.angle_alpha   90.00
_cell.angle_beta   90.00
_cell.angle_gamma   90.00
#
_symmetry.space_group_name_H-M   'P 1'
#
loop_
_entity.id
_entity.type
_entity.pdbx_description
1 polymer ?
#
loop_
_entity_poly.entity_id
_entity_poly.type
_entity_poly.pdbx_seq_one_letter_code
_entity_poly.pdbx_strand_id
1 'polypeptide(L)'
;MIKQRKPLVWLHGEIKTPPFSAEARIEAGVLLRHLQEGIKVSLPHSRPMPSIGRGCHELRIPDENRTWRIVYYVDAEAIVILEVFAKTTSQTPQTAIVICKARLKHYKSI
;
A
#
# COMPACT_ATOMS: atom_id res chain seq x y z
N MET A 1 -20.58 2.50 -19.22
CA MET A 1 -20.51 1.43 -18.20
C MET A 1 -19.68 1.93 -17.04
N ILE A 2 -20.24 2.00 -15.83
CA ILE A 2 -19.47 2.34 -14.62
C ILE A 2 -18.55 1.14 -14.34
N LYS A 3 -17.24 1.33 -14.51
CA LYS A 3 -16.26 0.32 -14.15
C LYS A 3 -16.33 0.16 -12.62
N GLN A 4 -16.76 -1.01 -12.15
CA GLN A 4 -16.78 -1.34 -10.72
C GLN A 4 -15.38 -1.07 -10.15
N ARG A 5 -15.31 -0.30 -9.06
CA ARG A 5 -14.04 0.01 -8.38
C ARG A 5 -13.49 -1.29 -7.78
N LYS A 6 -12.19 -1.53 -7.95
CA LYS A 6 -11.54 -2.68 -7.29
C LYS A 6 -11.70 -2.55 -5.78
N PRO A 7 -12.16 -3.58 -5.04
CA PRO A 7 -12.13 -3.54 -3.58
C PRO A 7 -10.71 -3.42 -3.04
N LEU A 8 -10.60 -2.86 -1.82
CA LEU A 8 -9.40 -2.97 -1.01
C LEU A 8 -9.49 -4.26 -0.20
N VAL A 9 -8.48 -5.13 -0.30
CA VAL A 9 -8.36 -6.32 0.53
C VAL A 9 -7.21 -6.10 1.51
N TRP A 10 -7.51 -6.06 2.81
CA TRP A 10 -6.50 -5.82 3.84
C TRP A 10 -6.00 -7.14 4.41
N LEU A 11 -4.73 -7.47 4.18
CA LEU A 11 -4.09 -8.62 4.81
C LEU A 11 -3.48 -8.26 6.16
N HIS A 12 -2.95 -7.04 6.30
CA HIS A 12 -2.42 -6.55 7.55
C HIS A 12 -2.31 -5.02 7.58
N GLY A 13 -2.32 -4.47 8.80
CA GLY A 13 -2.25 -3.05 9.04
C GLY A 13 -3.60 -2.36 8.81
N GLU A 14 -3.66 -1.10 9.22
CA GLU A 14 -4.84 -0.26 9.08
C GLU A 14 -4.44 1.20 8.95
N ILE A 15 -5.34 2.02 8.40
CA ILE A 15 -5.16 3.47 8.31
C ILE A 15 -6.19 4.12 9.22
N LYS A 16 -5.73 4.59 10.37
CA LYS A 16 -6.54 5.27 11.38
C LYS A 16 -5.82 6.51 11.91
N THR A 17 -6.62 7.44 12.42
CA THR A 17 -6.16 8.63 13.14
C THR A 17 -6.65 8.48 14.57
N PRO A 18 -5.76 8.30 15.58
CA PRO A 18 -4.32 8.02 15.48
C PRO A 18 -4.03 6.59 14.94
N PRO A 19 -2.78 6.26 14.51
CA PRO A 19 -1.54 7.05 14.61
C PRO A 19 -1.21 7.96 13.41
N PHE A 20 -1.96 7.91 12.31
CA PHE A 20 -1.81 8.87 11.22
C PHE A 20 -2.32 10.23 11.68
N SER A 21 -1.71 11.34 11.21
CA SER A 21 -2.41 12.63 11.23
C SER A 21 -3.69 12.59 10.40
N ALA A 22 -4.56 13.58 10.54
CA ALA A 22 -5.78 13.66 9.75
C ALA A 22 -5.44 13.83 8.26
N GLU A 23 -4.43 14.64 7.96
CA GLU A 23 -3.91 14.96 6.64
C GLU A 23 -3.34 13.72 5.96
N ALA A 24 -2.47 12.97 6.66
CA ALA A 24 -1.90 11.73 6.12
C ALA A 24 -2.97 10.67 5.86
N ARG A 25 -3.98 10.55 6.74
CA ARG A 25 -5.11 9.64 6.50
C ARG A 25 -5.91 10.03 5.26
N ILE A 26 -6.15 11.33 5.05
CA ILE A 26 -6.86 11.83 3.87
C ILE A 26 -6.04 11.57 2.60
N GLU A 27 -4.75 11.90 2.58
CA GLU A 27 -3.87 11.64 1.44
C GLU A 27 -3.86 10.14 1.08
N ALA A 28 -3.69 9.28 2.08
CA ALA A 28 -3.73 7.83 1.86
C ALA A 28 -5.07 7.37 1.27
N GLY A 29 -6.20 7.91 1.77
CA GLY A 29 -7.53 7.62 1.24
C GLY A 29 -7.70 8.05 -0.22
N VAL A 30 -7.20 9.22 -0.60
CA VAL A 30 -7.23 9.72 -1.99
C VAL A 30 -6.40 8.83 -2.92
N LEU A 31 -5.17 8.48 -2.51
CA LEU A 31 -4.31 7.62 -3.32
C LEU A 31 -4.88 6.20 -3.46
N LEU A 32 -5.44 5.63 -2.39
CA LEU A 32 -6.13 4.35 -2.47
C LEU A 32 -7.36 4.41 -3.38
N ARG A 33 -8.14 5.51 -3.35
CA ARG A 33 -9.27 5.73 -4.26
C ARG A 33 -8.84 5.67 -5.72
N HIS A 34 -7.75 6.36 -6.06
CA HIS A 34 -7.18 6.31 -7.41
C HIS A 34 -6.81 4.88 -7.82
N LEU A 35 -6.16 4.13 -6.95
CA LEU A 35 -5.81 2.73 -7.24
C LEU A 35 -7.04 1.86 -7.47
N GLN A 36 -8.11 2.04 -6.67
CA GLN A 36 -9.37 1.32 -6.84
C GLN A 36 -10.06 1.63 -8.18
N GLU A 37 -9.87 2.83 -8.71
CA GLU A 37 -10.37 3.27 -10.03
C GLU A 37 -9.47 2.82 -11.19
N GLY A 38 -8.35 2.17 -10.89
CA GLY A 38 -7.37 1.72 -11.89
C GLY A 38 -6.44 2.83 -12.37
N ILE A 39 -6.43 3.98 -11.70
CA ILE A 39 -5.49 5.07 -11.98
C ILE A 39 -4.11 4.65 -11.50
N LYS A 40 -3.12 4.77 -12.39
CA LYS A 40 -1.72 4.45 -12.08
C LYS A 40 -1.11 5.59 -11.26
N VAL A 41 -0.88 5.34 -9.97
CA VAL A 41 -0.09 6.22 -9.11
C VAL A 41 1.40 5.95 -9.37
N SER A 42 2.18 7.00 -9.65
CA SER A 42 3.62 6.92 -9.91
C SER A 42 4.44 7.65 -8.85
N LEU A 43 5.75 7.75 -9.06
CA LEU A 43 6.61 8.60 -8.25
C LEU A 43 6.10 10.06 -8.28
N PRO A 44 6.21 10.79 -7.16
CA PRO A 44 6.85 10.39 -5.90
C PRO A 44 5.97 9.54 -4.96
N HIS A 45 4.66 9.48 -5.20
CA HIS A 45 3.69 8.87 -4.27
C HIS A 45 3.70 7.35 -4.25
N SER A 46 4.01 6.69 -5.37
CA SER A 46 4.09 5.22 -5.45
C SER A 46 5.39 4.74 -6.07
N ARG A 47 6.07 3.80 -5.41
CA ARG A 47 7.26 3.12 -5.93
C ARG A 47 6.97 1.67 -6.29
N PRO A 48 7.42 1.16 -7.44
CA PRO A 48 7.47 -0.28 -7.69
C PRO A 48 8.38 -1.00 -6.68
N MET A 49 7.95 -2.17 -6.21
CA MET A 49 8.66 -3.04 -5.26
C MET A 49 8.90 -4.44 -5.86
N PRO A 50 9.73 -4.56 -6.92
CA PRO A 50 9.98 -5.84 -7.59
C PRO A 50 10.65 -6.88 -6.68
N SER A 51 11.33 -6.42 -5.62
CA SER A 51 11.91 -7.31 -4.61
C SER A 51 10.87 -8.11 -3.83
N ILE A 52 9.60 -7.64 -3.76
CA ILE A 52 8.47 -8.37 -3.15
C ILE A 52 7.78 -9.24 -4.21
N GLY A 53 7.48 -8.67 -5.38
CA GLY A 53 6.88 -9.38 -6.50
C GLY A 53 6.42 -8.45 -7.63
N ARG A 54 6.15 -9.03 -8.80
CA ARG A 54 5.56 -8.28 -9.93
C ARG A 54 4.20 -7.71 -9.51
N GLY A 55 3.97 -6.44 -9.84
CA GLY A 55 2.74 -5.73 -9.48
C GLY A 55 2.65 -5.30 -8.02
N CYS A 56 3.72 -5.46 -7.24
CA CYS A 56 3.82 -4.91 -5.88
C CYS A 56 4.42 -3.50 -5.91
N HIS A 57 3.87 -2.64 -5.07
CA HIS A 57 4.23 -1.23 -4.97
C HIS A 57 4.15 -0.77 -3.51
N GLU A 58 4.79 0.35 -3.19
CA GLU A 58 4.62 1.06 -1.92
C GLU A 58 4.04 2.45 -2.17
N LEU A 59 2.93 2.80 -1.52
CA LEU A 59 2.55 4.20 -1.36
C LEU A 59 3.44 4.84 -0.28
N ARG A 60 3.76 6.11 -0.49
CA ARG A 60 4.56 6.93 0.40
C ARG A 60 3.72 8.11 0.86
N ILE A 61 3.35 8.11 2.13
CA ILE A 61 2.50 9.15 2.71
C ILE A 61 3.35 9.94 3.71
N PRO A 62 3.84 11.14 3.34
CA PRO A 62 4.45 12.06 4.28
C PRO A 62 3.49 12.35 5.43
N ASP A 63 4.03 12.37 6.64
CA ASP A 63 3.32 12.74 7.85
C ASP A 63 4.26 13.60 8.71
N GLU A 64 3.77 14.16 9.80
CA GLU A 64 4.47 15.18 10.60
C GLU A 64 5.94 14.83 10.90
N ASN A 65 6.17 13.66 11.50
CA ASN A 65 7.48 13.23 12.01
C ASN A 65 7.96 11.88 11.44
N ARG A 66 7.25 11.37 10.42
CA ARG A 66 7.48 10.04 9.85
C ARG A 66 6.96 10.00 8.42
N THR A 67 7.20 8.89 7.74
CA THR A 67 6.51 8.63 6.48
C THR A 67 5.87 7.25 6.55
N TRP A 68 4.56 7.18 6.31
CA TRP A 68 3.88 5.89 6.21
C TRP A 68 4.20 5.23 4.88
N ARG A 69 4.35 3.91 4.94
CA ARG A 69 4.45 3.03 3.79
C ARG A 69 3.28 2.08 3.81
N ILE A 70 2.51 2.11 2.72
CA ILE A 70 1.41 1.18 2.48
C ILE A 70 1.84 0.31 1.31
N VAL A 71 2.23 -0.93 1.59
CA VAL A 71 2.66 -1.87 0.56
C VAL A 71 1.42 -2.55 0.00
N TYR A 72 1.26 -2.51 -1.32
CA TYR A 72 0.11 -3.08 -1.99
C TYR A 72 0.49 -3.90 -3.22
N TYR A 73 -0.36 -4.85 -3.56
CA TYR A 73 -0.32 -5.62 -4.79
C TYR A 73 -1.54 -5.28 -5.66
N VAL A 74 -1.30 -5.05 -6.95
CA VAL A 74 -2.36 -4.85 -7.94
C VAL A 74 -2.76 -6.20 -8.51
N ASP A 75 -3.91 -6.69 -8.08
CA ASP A 75 -4.55 -7.87 -8.65
C ASP A 75 -5.48 -7.49 -9.82
N ALA A 76 -5.96 -8.46 -10.59
CA ALA A 76 -6.97 -8.22 -11.62
C ALA A 76 -8.26 -7.67 -11.00
N GLU A 77 -8.67 -8.21 -9.85
CA GLU A 77 -9.97 -7.90 -9.24
C GLU A 77 -9.86 -6.97 -8.03
N ALA A 78 -8.72 -6.93 -7.33
CA ALA A 78 -8.56 -6.17 -6.09
C ALA A 78 -7.28 -5.32 -6.02
N ILE A 79 -7.24 -4.38 -5.08
CA ILE A 79 -6.00 -3.78 -4.57
C ILE A 79 -5.75 -4.39 -3.19
N VAL A 80 -4.69 -5.18 -3.07
CA VAL A 80 -4.41 -5.96 -1.87
C VAL A 80 -3.38 -5.24 -1.02
N ILE A 81 -3.74 -4.82 0.18
CA ILE A 81 -2.85 -4.18 1.14
C ILE A 81 -2.10 -5.27 1.91
N LEU A 82 -0.79 -5.36 1.66
CA LEU A 82 0.08 -6.37 2.25
C LEU A 82 0.57 -5.96 3.64
N GLU A 83 0.89 -4.69 3.85
CA GLU A 83 1.47 -4.17 5.10
C GLU A 83 1.32 -2.65 5.17
N VAL A 84 1.12 -2.12 6.38
CA VAL A 84 1.12 -0.67 6.68
C VAL A 84 2.06 -0.41 7.84
N PHE A 85 3.08 0.42 7.62
CA PHE A 85 4.07 0.72 8.66
C PHE A 85 4.62 2.14 8.55
N ALA A 86 5.01 2.70 9.69
CA ALA A 86 5.74 3.96 9.74
C ALA A 86 7.24 3.70 9.55
N LYS A 87 7.88 4.55 8.74
CA LYS A 87 9.33 4.67 8.71
C LYS A 87 9.78 5.91 9.45
N THR A 88 10.81 5.73 10.28
CA THR A 88 11.70 6.79 10.76
C THR A 88 13.06 6.77 10.05
N THR A 89 13.35 5.74 9.24
CA THR A 89 14.63 5.54 8.51
C THR A 89 14.40 5.35 7.00
N SER A 90 15.44 5.60 6.18
CA SER A 90 15.27 5.66 4.71
C SER A 90 15.03 4.30 4.03
N GLN A 91 15.59 3.20 4.56
CA GLN A 91 15.54 1.86 3.95
C GLN A 91 14.41 1.00 4.51
N THR A 92 13.73 0.25 3.62
CA THR A 92 12.61 -0.61 4.03
C THR A 92 13.19 -1.79 4.79
N PRO A 93 12.76 -2.05 6.04
CA PRO A 93 13.33 -3.15 6.80
C PRO A 93 13.23 -4.44 6.01
N GLN A 94 14.33 -5.21 5.95
CA GLN A 94 14.35 -6.48 5.24
C GLN A 94 13.23 -7.42 5.74
N THR A 95 12.89 -7.31 7.02
CA THR A 95 11.76 -7.98 7.66
C THR A 95 10.42 -7.65 6.98
N ALA A 96 10.15 -6.39 6.64
CA ALA A 96 8.91 -5.99 5.96
C ALA A 96 8.81 -6.60 4.55
N ILE A 97 9.94 -6.69 3.82
CA ILE A 97 9.98 -7.37 2.50
C ILE A 97 9.65 -8.86 2.65
N VAL A 98 10.27 -9.54 3.62
CA VAL A 98 10.05 -10.97 3.88
C VAL A 98 8.58 -11.24 4.25
N ILE A 99 8.02 -10.43 5.13
CA ILE A 99 6.61 -10.51 5.54
C ILE A 99 5.67 -10.29 4.34
N CYS A 100 5.92 -9.26 3.53
CA CYS A 100 5.10 -8.98 2.35
C CYS A 100 5.16 -10.12 1.32
N LYS A 101 6.33 -10.75 1.12
CA LYS A 101 6.46 -11.94 0.25
C LYS A 101 5.60 -13.09 0.75
N ALA A 102 5.65 -13.39 2.05
CA ALA A 102 4.87 -14.47 2.66
C ALA A 102 3.36 -14.22 2.49
N ARG A 103 2.89 -12.99 2.80
CA ARG A 103 1.48 -12.61 2.63
C ARG A 103 1.02 -12.65 1.18
N LEU A 104 1.85 -12.15 0.26
CA LEU A 104 1.55 -12.21 -1.18
C LEU A 104 1.45 -13.65 -1.67
N LYS A 105 2.36 -14.53 -1.24
CA LYS A 105 2.32 -15.96 -1.59
C LYS A 105 1.03 -16.60 -1.09
N HIS A 106 0.64 -16.31 0.15
CA HIS A 106 -0.60 -16.84 0.73
C HIS A 106 -1.85 -16.34 -0.02
N TYR A 107 -1.95 -15.03 -0.28
CA TYR A 107 -3.06 -14.46 -1.05
C TYR A 107 -3.22 -15.12 -2.43
N LYS A 108 -2.11 -15.37 -3.13
CA LYS A 108 -2.13 -15.99 -4.47
C LYS A 108 -2.41 -17.50 -4.47
N SER A 109 -2.45 -18.13 -3.31
CA SER A 109 -2.77 -19.57 -3.18
C SER A 109 -4.24 -19.84 -2.86
N ILE A 110 -5.02 -18.78 -2.62
CA ILE A 110 -6.47 -18.82 -2.46
C ILE A 110 -7.09 -18.68 -3.85
#